data_AF-A0A0D2Y0V7-F1
#
_entry.id   AF-A0A0D2Y0V7-F1
#
_cell.length_a   1.000
_cell.length_b   1.000
_cell.length_c   1.000
_cell.angle_alpha   90.00
_cell.angle_beta   90.00
_cell.angle_gamma   90.00
#
_symmetry.space_group_name_H-M   'P 1'
#
loop_
_entity.id
_entity.type
_entity.pdbx_description
1 polymer ?
#
loop_
_entity_poly.entity_id
_entity_poly.type
_entity_poly.pdbx_seq_one_letter_code
_entity_poly.pdbx_strand_id
1 'polypeptide(L)' 'MSDLPAQLYFAYGSNLWLQQMASRCPESYYVGRAVLLDHRWQINSRGFANVIPCSGYNVHGLVYQCRAT' A
#
# COMPACT_ATOMS: atom_id res chain seq x y z
N MET A 1 20.38 -16.48 8.45
CA MET A 1 19.04 -15.87 8.26
C MET A 1 19.28 -14.54 7.58
N SER A 2 18.64 -14.26 6.44
CA SER A 2 18.96 -13.06 5.66
C SER A 2 18.39 -11.81 6.36
N ASP A 3 19.28 -11.00 6.92
CA ASP A 3 19.01 -9.69 7.56
C ASP A 3 18.67 -8.59 6.54
N LEU A 4 17.85 -8.89 5.52
CA LEU A 4 17.32 -7.82 4.68
C LEU A 4 16.17 -7.13 5.43
N PRO A 5 16.18 -5.79 5.57
CA PRO A 5 15.12 -5.08 6.24
C PRO A 5 13.82 -5.33 5.49
N ALA A 6 12.77 -5.71 6.23
CA ALA A 6 11.50 -5.98 5.62
C ALA A 6 10.85 -4.68 5.13
N GLN A 7 10.50 -4.64 3.85
CA GLN A 7 9.97 -3.44 3.21
C GLN A 7 8.48 -3.32 3.52
N LEU A 8 8.07 -2.16 4.03
CA LEU A 8 6.65 -1.86 4.20
C LEU A 8 6.05 -1.36 2.88
N TYR A 9 4.91 -1.93 2.50
CA TYR A 9 4.12 -1.59 1.33
C TYR A 9 2.76 -1.04 1.79
N PHE A 10 2.47 0.23 1.45
CA PHE A 10 1.20 0.88 1.72
C PHE A 10 0.25 0.73 0.52
N ALA A 11 -0.82 -0.03 0.69
CA ALA A 11 -1.86 -0.22 -0.32
C ALA A 11 -2.92 0.86 -0.23
N TYR A 12 -3.22 1.50 -1.37
CA TYR A 12 -4.24 2.55 -1.54
C TYR A 12 -5.16 2.30 -2.75
N GLY A 13 -5.11 1.09 -3.31
CA GLY A 13 -5.83 0.68 -4.52
C GLY A 13 -6.34 -0.75 -4.44
N SER A 14 -6.29 -1.50 -5.53
CA SER A 14 -6.85 -2.86 -5.59
C SER A 14 -6.20 -3.84 -4.57
N ASN A 15 -4.95 -3.60 -4.16
CA ASN A 15 -4.28 -4.34 -3.07
C ASN A 15 -4.87 -4.08 -1.67
N LEU A 16 -5.92 -3.25 -1.54
CA LEU A 16 -6.75 -3.20 -0.33
C LEU A 16 -7.58 -4.48 -0.16
N TRP A 17 -7.83 -5.22 -1.25
CA TRP A 17 -8.48 -6.52 -1.18
C TRP A 17 -7.45 -7.58 -0.75
N LEU A 18 -7.58 -8.06 0.50
CA LEU A 18 -6.64 -8.99 1.14
C LEU A 18 -6.35 -10.24 0.28
N GLN A 19 -7.39 -10.84 -0.31
CA GLN A 19 -7.23 -12.05 -1.13
C GLN A 19 -6.44 -11.77 -2.41
N GLN A 20 -6.65 -10.60 -3.02
CA GLN A 20 -5.87 -10.19 -4.19
C GLN A 20 -4.42 -9.88 -3.85
N MET A 21 -4.16 -9.24 -2.70
CA MET A 21 -2.79 -9.02 -2.24
C MET A 21 -2.09 -10.36 -1.98
N ALA A 22 -2.73 -11.28 -1.26
CA ALA A 22 -2.19 -12.62 -0.99
C ALA A 22 -1.92 -13.41 -2.28
N SER A 23 -2.78 -13.28 -3.30
CA SER A 23 -2.54 -13.91 -4.61
C SER A 23 -1.37 -13.28 -5.38
N ARG A 24 -1.15 -11.97 -5.27
CA ARG A 24 -0.08 -11.25 -5.97
C ARG A 24 1.27 -11.36 -5.27
N CYS A 25 1.27 -11.37 -3.95
CA CYS A 25 2.46 -11.48 -3.12
C CYS A 25 2.19 -12.46 -1.97
N PRO A 26 2.33 -13.78 -2.21
CA PRO A 26 2.03 -14.81 -1.22
C PRO A 26 2.88 -14.74 0.05
N GLU A 27 4.08 -14.18 -0.05
CA GLU A 27 5.00 -13.97 1.09
C GLU A 27 4.72 -12.66 1.84
N SER A 28 3.75 -11.85 1.41
CA SER A 28 3.40 -10.63 2.13
C SER A 28 2.69 -10.94 3.44
N TYR A 29 3.03 -10.17 4.47
CA TYR A 29 2.38 -10.25 5.77
C TYR A 29 1.53 -9.01 6.00
N TYR A 30 0.25 -9.18 6.34
CA TYR A 30 -0.63 -8.05 6.67
C TYR A 30 -0.25 -7.47 8.03
N VAL A 31 0.13 -6.19 8.05
CA VAL A 31 0.56 -5.49 9.27
C VAL A 31 -0.62 -4.77 9.93
N GLY A 32 -1.45 -4.08 9.15
CA GLY A 32 -2.57 -3.33 9.70
C GLY A 32 -3.08 -2.21 8.80
N ARG A 33 -3.97 -1.37 9.33
CA ARG A 33 -4.43 -0.14 8.67
C ARG A 33 -3.47 1.00 8.97
N ALA A 34 -3.30 1.91 8.01
CA ALA A 34 -2.54 3.14 8.22
C ALA A 34 -3.20 4.33 7.51
N VAL A 35 -2.71 5.53 7.85
CA VAL A 35 -3.10 6.78 7.22
C VAL A 35 -1.84 7.44 6.67
N LEU A 36 -1.85 7.76 5.38
CA LEU A 36 -0.83 8.57 4.74
C LEU A 36 -1.27 10.03 4.79
N LEU A 37 -0.60 10.82 5.62
CA LEU A 37 -0.89 12.24 5.82
C LEU A 37 -0.42 13.10 4.65
N ASP A 38 -1.07 14.25 4.45
CA ASP A 38 -0.77 15.23 3.40
C ASP A 38 -0.75 14.64 1.98
N HIS A 39 -1.65 13.68 1.73
CA HIS A 39 -1.85 13.05 0.43
C HIS A 39 -3.33 12.96 0.07
N ARG A 40 -3.62 13.03 -1.24
CA ARG A 40 -4.95 12.86 -1.80
C ARG A 40 -5.00 11.66 -2.73
N TRP A 41 -6.04 10.84 -2.57
CA TRP A 41 -6.36 9.75 -3.48
C TRP A 41 -7.08 10.28 -4.73
N GLN A 42 -6.77 9.73 -5.90
CA GLN A 42 -7.45 10.05 -7.15
C GLN A 42 -7.42 8.88 -8.13
N ILE A 43 -8.24 8.96 -9.18
CA ILE A 43 -8.09 8.15 -10.38
C ILE A 43 -7.28 8.95 -11.40
N ASN A 44 -6.17 8.38 -11.88
CA ASN A 44 -5.36 9.02 -12.91
C ASN A 44 -6.04 8.94 -14.29
N SER A 45 -5.46 9.62 -15.29
CA SER A 45 -5.99 9.64 -16.66
C SER A 45 -6.06 8.25 -17.34
N ARG A 46 -5.40 7.24 -16.77
CA ARG A 46 -5.44 5.84 -17.25
C ARG A 46 -6.49 5.00 -16.53
N GLY A 47 -7.28 5.58 -15.62
CA GLY A 47 -8.32 4.87 -14.88
C GLY A 47 -7.83 4.11 -13.64
N PHE A 48 -6.58 4.31 -13.21
CA PHE A 48 -6.02 3.62 -12.04
C PHE A 48 -5.96 4.49 -10.79
N ALA A 49 -6.12 3.86 -9.64
CA ALA A 49 -5.91 4.48 -8.33
C ALA A 49 -4.49 5.04 -8.21
N ASN A 50 -4.38 6.27 -7.74
CA ASN A 50 -3.12 6.95 -7.51
C ASN A 50 -3.22 7.83 -6.25
N VAL A 51 -2.07 8.13 -5.65
CA VAL A 51 -1.94 9.08 -4.54
C VAL A 51 -0.99 10.19 -4.94
N ILE A 52 -1.32 11.42 -4.59
CA ILE A 52 -0.46 12.58 -4.84
C ILE A 52 -0.29 13.42 -3.57
N PRO A 53 0.84 14.11 -3.38
CA PRO A 53 1.01 15.06 -2.30
C PRO A 53 -0.08 16.14 -2.35
N CYS A 54 -0.73 16.39 -1.21
CA CYS A 54 -1.78 17.40 -1.07
C CYS A 54 -1.99 17.71 0.41
N SER A 55 -1.50 18.87 0.86
CA SER A 55 -1.55 19.22 2.29
C SER A 55 -2.99 19.32 2.81
N GLY A 56 -3.23 18.82 4.03
CA GLY A 56 -4.54 18.81 4.67
C GLY A 56 -5.46 17.67 4.22
N TYR A 57 -5.02 16.83 3.29
CA TYR A 57 -5.72 15.61 2.89
C TYR A 57 -5.01 14.38 3.45
N ASN A 58 -5.77 13.31 3.68
CA ASN A 58 -5.25 12.05 4.19
C ASN A 58 -5.78 10.87 3.36
N VAL A 59 -4.93 9.86 3.14
CA VAL A 59 -5.34 8.60 2.47
C VAL A 59 -5.31 7.45 3.47
N HIS A 60 -6.43 6.75 3.60
CA HIS A 60 -6.52 5.53 4.39
C HIS A 60 -6.10 4.33 3.54
N GLY A 61 -5.33 3.42 4.12
CA GLY A 61 -4.85 2.23 3.43
C GLY A 61 -4.50 1.08 4.34
N LEU A 62 -3.98 0.02 3.74
CA LEU A 62 -3.45 -1.16 4.44
C LEU A 62 -1.93 -1.22 4.28
N VAL A 63 -1.24 -1.66 5.31
CA VAL A 63 0.21 -1.88 5.29
C VAL A 63 0.47 -3.38 5.27
N TYR A 64 1.38 -3.76 4.38
CA TYR A 64 1.92 -5.10 4.31
C TYR A 64 3.44 -5.04 4.47
N GLN A 65 4.01 -6.07 5.08
CA GLN A 65 5.43 -6.32 5.08
C GLN A 65 5.73 -7.26 3.92
N CYS A 66 6.57 -6.82 2.99
CA CYS A 66 7.02 -7.59 1.84
C CYS A 66 8.53 -7.83 1.94
N ARG A 67 9.00 -8.95 1.41
CA ARG A 67 10.43 -9.21 1.27
C ARG A 67 11.01 -8.27 0.21
N ALA A 68 12.09 -7.57 0.52
CA ALA A 68 12.86 -6.86 -0.49
C ALA A 68 13.61 -7.90 -1.34
N THR A 69 13.34 -7.90 -2.65
CA THR A 69 14.05 -8.70 -3.66
C THR A 69 15.31 -8.01 -4.12
#